data_AF-A0A820LKM2-F1
#
_entry.id   AF-A0A820LKM2-F1
#
_cell.length_a   1.000
_cell.length_b   1.000
_cell.length_c   1.000
_cell.angle_alpha   90.00
_cell.angle_beta   90.00
_cell.angle_gamma   90.00
#
_symmetry.space_group_name_H-M   'P 1'
#
loop_
_entity.id
_entity.type
_entity.pdbx_description
1 polymer ?
#
loop_
_entity_poly.entity_id
_entity_poly.type
_entity_poly.pdbx_seq_one_letter_code
_entity_poly.pdbx_strand_id
1 'polypeptide(L)'
;MSQSNVNLLNLPDEILLLILKKLNNIDVLYSFIDVNNDHLNSLALEKIFSDTLNFVSIDNVSAIDQQKFDRFCKVILPKIHENVKCFILEPLSMKCILLAAEYSNLTERKLFNFTQYVGLNYFTTHNRSYPSLSLCDSPSISFSSATLSYLSINVSTFDDCLYLLDGRLKQLSTLIVQIYKTSKSSSVIPITDNLPNLKCFSLTCYFLFDIYDEHILLLLHRMTYLEKLTLYLCIKIRDRFIDRSHLENEILLYMPRLHSFTFYISTYDRAADLFRYVPRQDIQRIDTNIGHEQYMANMINYISIDEAESSTP
;
A
#
# COMPACT_ATOMS: atom_id res chain seq x y z
N MET A 1 23.71 -33.99 36.30
CA MET A 1 22.96 -32.71 36.36
C MET A 1 21.54 -32.97 35.90
N SER A 2 20.57 -32.93 36.80
CA SER A 2 19.15 -33.06 36.47
C SER A 2 18.69 -31.79 35.77
N GLN A 3 18.46 -31.83 34.46
CA GLN A 3 17.78 -30.74 33.77
C GLN A 3 16.35 -30.67 34.32
N SER A 4 16.05 -29.64 35.10
CA SER A 4 14.68 -29.30 35.44
C SER A 4 14.01 -28.81 34.16
N ASN A 5 13.18 -29.65 33.56
CA ASN A 5 12.26 -29.21 32.51
C ASN A 5 11.22 -28.30 33.16
N VAL A 6 11.46 -26.99 33.11
CA VAL A 6 10.46 -25.99 33.45
C VAL A 6 9.36 -26.12 32.40
N ASN A 7 8.20 -26.62 32.81
CA ASN A 7 7.03 -26.65 31.94
C ASN A 7 6.58 -25.20 31.70
N LEU A 8 6.46 -24.80 30.44
CA LEU A 8 6.08 -23.45 30.03
C LEU A 8 4.76 -23.02 30.70
N LEU A 9 3.84 -23.97 30.91
CA LEU A 9 2.54 -23.76 31.55
C LEU A 9 2.61 -23.39 33.05
N ASN A 10 3.76 -23.57 33.69
CA ASN A 10 3.94 -23.22 35.10
C ASN A 10 4.46 -21.78 35.28
N LEU A 11 4.71 -21.06 34.18
CA LEU A 11 5.18 -19.69 34.25
C LEU A 11 4.02 -18.73 34.55
N PRO A 12 4.27 -17.63 35.29
CA PRO A 12 3.29 -16.56 35.47
C PRO A 12 2.88 -15.92 34.13
N ASP A 13 1.65 -15.42 34.08
CA ASP A 13 1.04 -14.82 32.88
C ASP A 13 1.88 -13.69 32.31
N GLU A 14 2.51 -12.87 33.16
CA GLU A 14 3.35 -11.76 32.74
C GLU A 14 4.57 -12.25 31.97
N ILE A 15 5.16 -13.36 32.39
CA ILE A 15 6.33 -13.96 31.73
C ILE A 15 5.89 -14.62 30.42
N LEU A 16 4.76 -15.32 30.41
CA LEU A 16 4.19 -15.90 29.19
C LEU A 16 3.89 -14.81 28.16
N LEU A 17 3.21 -13.74 28.54
CA LEU A 17 2.92 -12.61 27.66
C LEU A 17 4.20 -11.96 27.13
N LEU A 18 5.25 -11.82 27.94
CA LEU A 18 6.54 -11.30 27.47
C LEU A 18 7.19 -12.20 26.41
N ILE A 19 7.10 -13.52 26.57
CA ILE A 19 7.61 -14.49 25.60
C ILE A 19 6.77 -14.45 24.32
N LEU A 20 5.45 -14.54 24.44
CA LEU A 20 4.52 -14.59 23.31
C LEU A 20 4.54 -13.31 22.48
N LYS A 21 4.74 -12.14 23.10
CA LYS A 21 4.92 -10.85 22.39
C LYS A 21 6.15 -10.80 21.49
N LYS A 22 7.10 -11.73 21.65
CA LYS A 22 8.26 -11.85 20.75
C LYS A 22 7.99 -12.73 19.55
N LEU A 23 6.86 -13.44 19.52
CA LEU A 23 6.45 -14.32 18.43
C LEU A 23 5.53 -13.59 17.46
N ASN A 24 5.32 -14.16 16.27
CA ASN A 24 4.33 -13.68 15.33
C ASN A 24 2.92 -13.91 15.91
N ASN A 25 2.09 -12.86 15.93
CA ASN A 25 0.72 -12.91 16.46
C ASN A 25 -0.12 -14.02 15.81
N ILE A 26 0.02 -14.24 14.50
CA ILE A 26 -0.73 -15.28 13.79
C ILE A 26 -0.33 -16.66 14.28
N ASP A 27 0.95 -16.91 14.50
CA ASP A 27 1.44 -18.19 15.01
C ASP A 27 0.97 -18.44 16.45
N VAL A 28 0.96 -17.41 17.30
CA VAL A 28 0.44 -17.47 18.67
C VAL A 28 -1.05 -17.83 18.65
N LEU A 29 -1.85 -17.06 17.92
CA LEU A 29 -3.30 -17.27 17.80
C LEU A 29 -3.62 -18.66 17.22
N TYR A 30 -2.90 -19.08 16.18
CA TYR A 30 -3.09 -20.37 15.55
C TYR A 30 -2.70 -21.55 16.46
N SER A 31 -1.63 -21.37 17.24
CA SER A 31 -1.08 -22.42 18.10
C SER A 31 -1.87 -22.61 19.38
N PHE A 32 -2.52 -21.56 19.89
CA PHE A 32 -3.19 -21.62 21.19
C PHE A 32 -4.71 -21.71 21.11
N ILE A 33 -5.35 -21.07 20.11
CA ILE A 33 -6.81 -21.07 20.04
C ILE A 33 -7.33 -22.48 19.68
N ASP A 34 -8.27 -22.96 20.52
CA ASP A 34 -8.85 -24.31 20.49
C ASP A 34 -7.88 -25.43 20.82
N VAL A 35 -6.77 -25.11 21.49
CA VAL A 35 -6.05 -26.11 22.29
C VAL A 35 -6.88 -26.37 23.55
N ASN A 36 -6.93 -27.63 24.03
CA ASN A 36 -7.56 -28.01 25.29
C ASN A 36 -6.80 -27.46 26.52
N ASN A 37 -6.59 -26.15 26.54
CA ASN A 37 -5.92 -25.41 27.58
C ASN A 37 -6.57 -24.01 27.67
N ASP A 38 -7.53 -23.89 28.58
CA ASP A 38 -8.32 -22.66 28.77
C ASP A 38 -7.46 -21.45 29.13
N HIS A 39 -6.36 -21.68 29.85
CA HIS A 39 -5.42 -20.64 30.24
C HIS A 39 -4.71 -20.03 29.03
N LEU A 40 -4.13 -20.86 28.16
CA LEU A 40 -3.51 -20.38 26.93
C LEU A 40 -4.52 -19.76 25.96
N ASN A 41 -5.74 -20.30 25.89
CA ASN A 41 -6.84 -19.71 25.13
C ASN A 41 -7.13 -18.28 25.62
N SER A 42 -7.26 -18.08 26.94
CA SER A 42 -7.52 -16.74 27.50
C SER A 42 -6.38 -15.76 27.18
N LEU A 43 -5.13 -16.20 27.27
CA LEU A 43 -3.97 -15.37 26.94
C LEU A 43 -3.91 -15.01 25.46
N ALA A 44 -4.26 -15.93 24.56
CA ALA A 44 -4.26 -15.68 23.12
C ALA A 44 -5.38 -14.71 22.69
N LEU A 45 -6.50 -14.68 23.42
CA LEU A 45 -7.61 -13.75 23.17
C LEU A 45 -7.34 -12.33 23.68
N GLU A 46 -6.26 -12.11 24.42
CA GLU A 46 -5.84 -10.77 24.82
C GLU A 46 -5.67 -9.85 23.62
N LYS A 47 -6.09 -8.60 23.81
CA LYS A 47 -6.15 -7.59 22.74
C LYS A 47 -4.80 -7.36 22.05
N ILE A 48 -3.70 -7.57 22.77
CA ILE A 48 -2.35 -7.39 22.26
C ILE A 48 -2.00 -8.30 21.06
N PHE A 49 -2.60 -9.47 20.96
CA PHE A 49 -2.35 -10.41 19.86
C PHE A 49 -3.33 -10.22 18.70
N SER A 50 -4.47 -9.57 18.93
CA SER A 50 -5.55 -9.41 17.95
C SER A 50 -5.66 -8.01 17.36
N ASP A 51 -5.09 -6.98 17.99
CA ASP A 51 -5.14 -5.59 17.52
C ASP A 51 -4.57 -5.42 16.09
N THR A 52 -3.44 -6.05 15.80
CA THR A 52 -2.80 -6.05 14.47
C THR A 52 -2.50 -7.47 14.02
N LEU A 53 -3.11 -7.88 12.91
CA LEU A 53 -2.95 -9.20 12.31
C LEU A 53 -2.13 -9.10 11.03
N ASN A 54 -0.93 -9.68 11.06
CA ASN A 54 0.01 -9.66 9.95
C ASN A 54 0.14 -11.03 9.28
N PHE A 55 -0.46 -11.16 8.11
CA PHE A 55 -0.45 -12.37 7.29
C PHE A 55 0.62 -12.33 6.19
N VAL A 56 1.43 -11.28 6.15
CA VAL A 56 2.54 -11.16 5.23
C VAL A 56 3.73 -11.95 5.76
N SER A 57 4.28 -12.82 4.93
CA SER A 57 5.53 -13.52 5.21
C SER A 57 6.71 -12.56 5.16
N ILE A 58 7.49 -12.47 6.25
CA ILE A 58 8.68 -11.61 6.32
C ILE A 58 9.78 -12.14 5.39
N ASP A 59 9.82 -13.46 5.17
CA ASP A 59 10.98 -14.11 4.57
C ASP A 59 10.81 -14.48 3.09
N ASN A 60 9.68 -14.21 2.42
CA ASN A 60 9.36 -14.66 1.05
C ASN A 60 9.45 -16.18 0.80
N VAL A 61 9.97 -16.98 1.74
CA VAL A 61 10.27 -18.41 1.55
C VAL A 61 9.06 -19.30 1.79
N SER A 62 8.00 -18.81 2.44
CA SER A 62 6.71 -19.52 2.46
C SER A 62 5.57 -18.55 2.64
N ALA A 63 4.64 -18.53 1.68
CA ALA A 63 3.30 -18.02 1.91
C ALA A 63 2.68 -18.79 3.09
N ILE A 64 1.78 -18.15 3.84
CA ILE A 64 1.00 -18.86 4.86
C ILE A 64 0.32 -20.05 4.19
N ASP A 65 0.52 -21.24 4.76
CA ASP A 65 -0.17 -22.45 4.33
C ASP A 65 -1.68 -22.18 4.26
N GLN A 66 -2.28 -22.42 3.08
CA GLN A 66 -3.69 -22.13 2.83
C GLN A 66 -4.59 -22.83 3.85
N GLN A 67 -4.21 -24.03 4.30
CA GLN A 67 -4.97 -24.74 5.32
C GLN A 67 -4.97 -24.00 6.67
N LYS A 68 -3.80 -23.47 7.08
CA LYS A 68 -3.70 -22.63 8.29
C LYS A 68 -4.55 -21.38 8.16
N PHE A 69 -4.48 -20.73 7.00
CA PHE A 69 -5.23 -19.50 6.72
C PHE A 69 -6.74 -19.71 6.73
N ASP A 70 -7.21 -20.79 6.09
CA ASP A 70 -8.64 -21.15 6.07
C ASP A 70 -9.16 -21.46 7.47
N ARG A 71 -8.38 -22.20 8.27
CA ARG A 71 -8.72 -22.44 9.69
C ARG A 71 -8.75 -21.13 10.46
N PHE A 72 -7.79 -20.25 10.24
CA PHE A 72 -7.76 -18.94 10.90
C PHE A 72 -9.04 -18.14 10.59
N CYS A 73 -9.41 -18.03 9.32
CA CYS A 73 -10.62 -17.32 8.90
C CYS A 73 -11.91 -17.94 9.47
N LYS A 74 -12.01 -19.27 9.51
CA LYS A 74 -13.23 -19.96 9.94
C LYS A 74 -13.40 -20.06 11.45
N VAL A 75 -12.30 -20.15 12.19
CA VAL A 75 -12.33 -20.56 13.61
C VAL A 75 -11.83 -19.45 14.54
N ILE A 76 -10.69 -18.85 14.19
CA ILE A 76 -10.00 -17.91 15.07
C ILE A 76 -10.59 -16.52 14.90
N LEU A 77 -10.71 -16.07 13.65
CA LEU A 77 -11.10 -14.72 13.32
C LEU A 77 -12.48 -14.32 13.87
N PRO A 78 -13.51 -15.17 13.83
CA PRO A 78 -14.80 -14.86 14.46
C PRO A 78 -14.72 -14.65 15.97
N LYS A 79 -13.71 -15.19 16.66
CA LYS A 79 -13.54 -15.01 18.12
C LYS A 79 -12.83 -13.72 18.50
N ILE A 80 -12.03 -13.16 17.57
CA ILE A 80 -11.18 -11.99 17.85
C ILE A 80 -11.57 -10.75 17.03
N HIS A 81 -12.53 -10.85 16.12
CA HIS A 81 -12.84 -9.82 15.13
C HIS A 81 -13.12 -8.43 15.74
N GLU A 82 -13.75 -8.37 16.92
CA GLU A 82 -14.02 -7.12 17.63
C GLU A 82 -12.74 -6.43 18.14
N ASN A 83 -11.66 -7.18 18.34
CA ASN A 83 -10.38 -6.60 18.77
C ASN A 83 -9.52 -6.16 17.59
N VAL A 84 -9.82 -6.60 16.36
CA VAL A 84 -8.97 -6.32 15.20
C VAL A 84 -9.11 -4.87 14.76
N LYS A 85 -8.02 -4.10 14.87
CA LYS A 85 -7.93 -2.71 14.41
C LYS A 85 -7.20 -2.57 13.09
N CYS A 86 -6.27 -3.49 12.81
CA CYS A 86 -5.41 -3.44 11.63
C CYS A 86 -5.18 -4.83 11.04
N PHE A 87 -5.36 -4.94 9.72
CA PHE A 87 -4.94 -6.08 8.93
C PHE A 87 -3.79 -5.70 8.01
N ILE A 88 -2.76 -6.56 7.97
CA ILE A 88 -1.63 -6.52 7.03
C ILE A 88 -1.71 -7.78 6.18
N LEU A 89 -2.24 -7.65 4.95
CA LEU A 89 -2.67 -8.80 4.12
C LEU A 89 -2.03 -8.80 2.74
N GLU A 90 -1.84 -10.01 2.22
CA GLU A 90 -1.69 -10.28 0.79
C GLU A 90 -3.04 -10.23 0.05
N PRO A 91 -3.07 -9.90 -1.26
CA PRO A 91 -4.28 -9.81 -2.07
C PRO A 91 -5.23 -11.02 -1.97
N LEU A 92 -4.68 -12.25 -2.03
CA LEU A 92 -5.45 -13.49 -2.03
C LEU A 92 -6.19 -13.71 -0.70
N SER A 93 -5.55 -13.32 0.40
CA SER A 93 -6.07 -13.44 1.76
C SER A 93 -7.22 -12.47 2.05
N MET A 94 -7.29 -11.37 1.30
CA MET A 94 -8.27 -10.32 1.54
C MET A 94 -9.71 -10.83 1.45
N LYS A 95 -10.04 -11.55 0.38
CA LYS A 95 -11.42 -12.01 0.15
C LYS A 95 -11.92 -12.87 1.31
N CYS A 96 -11.10 -13.81 1.79
CA CYS A 96 -11.48 -14.70 2.88
C CYS A 96 -11.68 -13.95 4.20
N ILE A 97 -10.81 -12.98 4.51
CA ILE A 97 -10.94 -12.17 5.74
C ILE A 97 -12.19 -11.32 5.68
N LEU A 98 -12.46 -10.64 4.56
CA LEU A 98 -13.68 -9.84 4.43
C LEU A 98 -14.97 -10.65 4.57
N LEU A 99 -14.94 -11.94 4.23
CA LEU A 99 -16.08 -12.85 4.35
C LEU A 99 -16.15 -13.54 5.72
N ALA A 100 -15.11 -13.47 6.54
CA ALA A 100 -15.02 -14.24 7.77
C ALA A 100 -15.82 -13.64 8.93
N ALA A 101 -15.93 -12.31 9.02
CA ALA A 101 -16.63 -11.63 10.10
C ALA A 101 -17.00 -10.18 9.75
N GLU A 102 -17.87 -9.58 10.55
CA GLU A 102 -18.13 -8.13 10.53
C GLU A 102 -17.18 -7.41 11.49
N TYR A 103 -16.27 -6.59 10.99
CA TYR A 103 -15.27 -5.93 11.83
C TYR A 103 -15.72 -4.55 12.29
N SER A 104 -16.47 -4.51 13.39
CA SER A 104 -17.03 -3.28 13.96
C SER A 104 -15.98 -2.24 14.38
N ASN A 105 -14.81 -2.69 14.87
CA ASN A 105 -13.73 -1.83 15.39
C ASN A 105 -12.56 -1.64 14.43
N LEU A 106 -12.70 -2.04 13.17
CA LEU A 106 -11.61 -1.96 12.19
C LEU A 106 -11.39 -0.52 11.73
N THR A 107 -10.32 0.10 12.22
CA THR A 107 -9.98 1.50 11.94
C THR A 107 -8.99 1.64 10.78
N GLU A 108 -8.10 0.66 10.59
CA GLU A 108 -7.05 0.66 9.57
C GLU A 108 -7.06 -0.63 8.73
N ARG A 109 -6.89 -0.52 7.41
CA ARG A 109 -6.51 -1.67 6.57
C ARG A 109 -5.26 -1.33 5.78
N LYS A 110 -4.21 -2.15 5.93
CA LYS A 110 -2.97 -2.03 5.17
C LYS A 110 -2.85 -3.26 4.28
N LEU A 111 -3.24 -3.13 3.02
CA LEU A 111 -2.96 -4.16 2.02
C LEU A 111 -1.53 -3.96 1.52
N PHE A 112 -0.72 -4.98 1.71
CA PHE A 112 0.61 -5.03 1.14
C PHE A 112 0.59 -6.09 0.03
N ASN A 113 0.80 -5.67 -1.21
CA ASN A 113 1.11 -6.62 -2.28
C ASN A 113 2.62 -6.57 -2.50
N PHE A 114 3.33 -7.59 -2.05
CA PHE A 114 4.75 -7.71 -2.36
C PHE A 114 4.89 -8.09 -3.83
N THR A 115 5.08 -7.10 -4.69
CA THR A 115 6.06 -7.33 -5.76
C THR A 115 7.38 -6.83 -5.18
N GLN A 116 8.17 -7.77 -4.65
CA GLN A 116 9.58 -7.66 -4.30
C GLN A 116 10.15 -6.23 -4.20
N TYR A 117 10.38 -5.75 -2.98
CA TYR A 117 11.48 -4.83 -2.72
C TYR A 117 12.27 -5.34 -1.52
N VAL A 118 13.23 -6.23 -1.81
CA VAL A 118 14.46 -6.30 -1.05
C VAL A 118 15.46 -5.48 -1.85
N GLY A 119 15.68 -4.24 -1.41
CA GLY A 119 16.72 -3.37 -1.95
C GLY A 119 16.37 -2.70 -3.28
N LEU A 120 16.68 -1.41 -3.35
CA LEU A 120 17.49 -0.94 -4.46
C LEU A 120 18.66 -1.92 -4.63
N ASN A 121 18.48 -2.93 -5.47
CA ASN A 121 19.55 -3.68 -6.11
C ASN A 121 18.96 -4.59 -7.18
N TYR A 122 19.08 -4.08 -8.40
CA TYR A 122 19.48 -4.83 -9.60
C TYR A 122 18.46 -5.73 -10.30
N PHE A 123 18.28 -5.37 -11.57
CA PHE A 123 17.76 -6.16 -12.67
C PHE A 123 16.28 -6.53 -12.63
N THR A 124 15.57 -5.96 -13.61
CA THR A 124 14.67 -6.69 -14.50
C THR A 124 14.79 -8.22 -14.38
N THR A 125 14.04 -8.80 -13.45
CA THR A 125 13.63 -10.20 -13.57
C THR A 125 12.13 -10.23 -13.39
N HIS A 126 11.47 -10.52 -14.51
CA HIS A 126 10.05 -10.77 -14.59
C HIS A 126 9.70 -11.94 -13.67
N ASN A 127 9.16 -11.69 -12.48
CA ASN A 127 8.43 -12.72 -11.75
C ASN A 127 6.93 -12.41 -11.81
N ARG A 128 6.30 -12.87 -12.90
CA ARG A 128 4.88 -12.69 -13.27
C ARG A 128 3.93 -13.64 -12.51
N SER A 129 4.19 -13.95 -11.25
CA SER A 129 3.58 -15.12 -10.59
C SER A 129 2.64 -14.81 -9.43
N TYR A 130 2.30 -13.55 -9.17
CA TYR A 130 1.23 -13.21 -8.21
C TYR A 130 0.09 -12.43 -8.86
N PRO A 131 -1.17 -12.81 -8.55
CA PRO A 131 -2.34 -12.12 -9.08
C PRO A 131 -2.40 -10.73 -8.45
N SER A 132 -2.10 -9.73 -9.27
CA SER A 132 -2.44 -8.36 -8.98
C SER A 132 -3.97 -8.27 -8.83
N LEU A 133 -4.47 -7.63 -7.76
CA LEU A 133 -5.91 -7.45 -7.54
C LEU A 133 -6.43 -6.61 -8.72
N SER A 134 -7.17 -7.24 -9.63
CA SER A 134 -7.98 -6.53 -10.60
C SER A 134 -9.36 -6.37 -10.00
N LEU A 135 -9.71 -5.12 -9.69
CA LEU A 135 -11.02 -4.78 -9.15
C LEU A 135 -12.08 -4.73 -10.27
N CYS A 136 -11.63 -4.60 -11.52
CA CYS A 136 -12.47 -4.60 -12.73
C CYS A 136 -13.36 -5.85 -12.86
N ASP A 137 -12.88 -7.02 -12.40
CA ASP A 137 -13.60 -8.29 -12.52
C ASP A 137 -14.52 -8.57 -11.31
N SER A 138 -14.51 -7.71 -10.29
CA SER A 138 -15.33 -7.90 -9.08
C SER A 138 -16.65 -7.13 -9.18
N PRO A 139 -17.80 -7.73 -8.79
CA PRO A 139 -19.06 -7.01 -8.75
C PRO A 139 -18.94 -5.80 -7.81
N SER A 140 -19.27 -4.61 -8.32
CA SER A 140 -19.17 -3.27 -7.69
C SER A 140 -19.58 -3.19 -6.21
N ILE A 141 -20.42 -4.11 -5.74
CA ILE A 141 -21.00 -4.17 -4.39
C ILE A 141 -20.12 -4.83 -3.30
N SER A 142 -19.06 -5.58 -3.62
CA SER A 142 -18.36 -6.38 -2.59
C SER A 142 -17.32 -5.61 -1.78
N PHE A 143 -17.09 -4.32 -2.05
CA PHE A 143 -16.03 -3.53 -1.43
C PHE A 143 -16.52 -2.17 -0.92
N SER A 144 -17.53 -2.18 -0.05
CA SER A 144 -17.94 -1.00 0.71
C SER A 144 -17.55 -1.17 2.17
N SER A 145 -16.99 -0.13 2.78
CA SER A 145 -16.80 -0.07 4.22
C SER A 145 -17.26 1.29 4.74
N ALA A 146 -18.14 1.25 5.75
CA ALA A 146 -18.64 2.44 6.40
C ALA A 146 -17.67 3.03 7.44
N THR A 147 -16.58 2.34 7.76
CA THR A 147 -15.63 2.72 8.84
C THR A 147 -14.19 2.88 8.36
N LEU A 148 -13.86 2.36 7.17
CA LEU A 148 -12.49 2.38 6.66
C LEU A 148 -12.00 3.81 6.42
N SER A 149 -11.08 4.26 7.27
CA SER A 149 -10.52 5.61 7.22
C SER A 149 -9.11 5.67 6.62
N TYR A 150 -8.40 4.54 6.58
CA TYR A 150 -7.05 4.41 6.05
C TYR A 150 -6.95 3.17 5.15
N LEU A 151 -6.46 3.35 3.93
CA LEU A 151 -6.17 2.27 2.98
C LEU A 151 -4.78 2.47 2.38
N SER A 152 -3.88 1.52 2.60
CA SER A 152 -2.69 1.36 1.77
C SER A 152 -2.90 0.13 0.91
N ILE A 153 -2.73 0.22 -0.40
CA ILE A 153 -3.01 -0.87 -1.32
C ILE A 153 -2.13 -0.81 -2.56
N ASN A 154 -1.93 -1.99 -3.11
CA ASN A 154 -1.16 -2.20 -4.30
C ASN A 154 -2.08 -2.77 -5.38
N VAL A 155 -2.20 -2.05 -6.49
CA VAL A 155 -3.15 -2.35 -7.56
C VAL A 155 -2.45 -2.68 -8.86
N SER A 156 -3.17 -3.39 -9.73
CA SER A 156 -2.63 -3.79 -11.04
C SER A 156 -2.48 -2.57 -11.93
N THR A 157 -3.55 -1.79 -12.07
CA THR A 157 -3.71 -0.73 -13.06
C THR A 157 -4.18 0.57 -12.42
N PHE A 158 -4.15 1.67 -13.19
CA PHE A 158 -4.78 2.91 -12.75
C PHE A 158 -6.29 2.80 -12.61
N ASP A 159 -6.95 2.04 -13.48
CA ASP A 159 -8.40 1.84 -13.45
C ASP A 159 -8.82 1.24 -12.10
N ASP A 160 -8.04 0.30 -11.56
CA ASP A 160 -8.26 -0.25 -10.22
C ASP A 160 -8.18 0.84 -9.11
N CYS A 161 -7.28 1.80 -9.25
CA CYS A 161 -7.19 2.96 -8.34
C CYS A 161 -8.46 3.82 -8.43
N LEU A 162 -8.94 4.09 -9.65
CA LEU A 162 -10.15 4.86 -9.88
C LEU A 162 -11.39 4.17 -9.28
N TYR A 163 -11.47 2.84 -9.36
CA TYR A 163 -12.53 2.07 -8.73
C TYR A 163 -12.56 2.24 -7.20
N LEU A 164 -11.42 2.40 -6.53
CA LEU A 164 -11.39 2.65 -5.09
C LEU A 164 -11.89 4.05 -4.71
N LEU A 165 -11.92 4.96 -5.69
CA LEU A 165 -12.23 6.37 -5.55
C LEU A 165 -13.61 6.75 -6.11
N ASP A 166 -14.44 5.77 -6.43
CA ASP A 166 -15.79 5.97 -6.97
C ASP A 166 -16.86 6.29 -5.91
N GLY A 167 -16.46 6.59 -4.68
CA GLY A 167 -17.37 6.97 -3.60
C GLY A 167 -17.84 5.81 -2.70
N ARG A 168 -17.45 4.56 -2.98
CA ARG A 168 -17.79 3.40 -2.12
C ARG A 168 -17.12 3.42 -0.74
N LEU A 169 -15.98 4.11 -0.60
CA LEU A 169 -15.22 4.24 0.65
C LEU A 169 -15.43 5.62 1.29
N LYS A 170 -16.66 5.92 1.71
CA LYS A 170 -17.06 7.28 2.13
C LYS A 170 -16.27 7.84 3.30
N GLN A 171 -15.78 7.02 4.22
CA GLN A 171 -14.98 7.49 5.38
C GLN A 171 -13.48 7.56 5.11
N LEU A 172 -13.03 7.22 3.90
CA LEU A 172 -11.61 7.13 3.57
C LEU A 172 -10.95 8.51 3.67
N SER A 173 -10.04 8.64 4.62
CA SER A 173 -9.28 9.85 4.89
C SER A 173 -7.85 9.79 4.35
N THR A 174 -7.29 8.58 4.25
CA THR A 174 -5.94 8.35 3.76
C THR A 174 -5.95 7.20 2.77
N LEU A 175 -5.43 7.45 1.57
CA LEU A 175 -5.26 6.44 0.53
C LEU A 175 -3.81 6.45 0.03
N ILE A 176 -3.14 5.31 0.09
CA ILE A 176 -1.80 5.09 -0.45
C ILE A 176 -1.91 3.98 -1.51
N VAL A 177 -1.53 4.28 -2.75
CA VAL A 177 -1.66 3.37 -3.88
C VAL A 177 -0.32 3.15 -4.56
N GLN A 178 0.06 1.89 -4.75
CA GLN A 178 1.19 1.49 -5.58
C GLN A 178 0.70 0.74 -6.81
N ILE A 179 1.12 1.17 -8.00
CA ILE A 179 0.71 0.58 -9.29
C ILE A 179 1.87 -0.18 -9.92
N TYR A 180 1.62 -1.42 -10.33
CA TYR A 180 2.66 -2.33 -10.84
C TYR A 180 2.50 -2.77 -12.30
N LYS A 181 1.45 -2.36 -13.00
CA LYS A 181 1.32 -2.61 -14.44
C LYS A 181 0.81 -1.37 -15.13
N THR A 182 1.44 -1.06 -16.26
CA THR A 182 0.93 -0.10 -17.25
C THR A 182 0.24 -0.87 -18.37
N SER A 183 -0.96 -1.38 -18.10
CA SER A 183 -1.88 -1.59 -19.21
C SER A 183 -2.46 -0.24 -19.60
N LYS A 184 -2.74 -0.03 -20.89
CA LYS A 184 -3.52 1.13 -21.33
C LYS A 184 -4.80 1.16 -20.50
N SER A 185 -5.05 2.29 -19.83
CA SER A 185 -6.34 2.54 -19.18
C SER A 185 -7.43 2.34 -20.22
N SER A 186 -8.38 1.48 -19.90
CA SER A 186 -9.42 1.06 -20.85
C SER A 186 -10.67 1.91 -20.74
N SER A 187 -10.75 2.75 -19.70
CA SER A 187 -12.01 3.27 -19.23
C SER A 187 -11.98 4.77 -18.93
N VAL A 188 -12.87 5.47 -19.62
CA VAL A 188 -13.47 6.70 -19.11
C VAL A 188 -14.38 6.27 -17.96
N ILE A 189 -13.82 5.96 -16.79
CA ILE A 189 -14.66 5.81 -15.59
C ILE A 189 -15.13 7.24 -15.30
N PRO A 190 -16.44 7.53 -15.38
CA PRO A 190 -16.95 8.80 -14.93
C PRO A 190 -16.78 8.80 -13.42
N ILE A 191 -15.67 9.35 -12.94
CA ILE A 191 -15.54 9.69 -11.54
C ILE A 191 -16.63 10.77 -11.37
N THR A 192 -17.68 10.55 -10.59
CA THR A 192 -18.81 11.49 -10.51
C THR A 192 -18.79 12.33 -9.24
N ASP A 193 -18.16 11.84 -8.17
CA ASP A 193 -18.25 12.49 -6.86
C ASP A 193 -16.93 13.09 -6.37
N ASN A 194 -17.02 14.23 -5.68
CA ASN A 194 -15.91 14.76 -4.89
C ASN A 194 -15.62 13.81 -3.73
N LEU A 195 -14.37 13.78 -3.27
CA LEU A 195 -13.92 12.95 -2.15
C LEU A 195 -13.65 13.83 -0.91
N PRO A 196 -14.69 14.40 -0.27
CA PRO A 196 -14.51 15.44 0.74
C PRO A 196 -13.78 14.97 2.00
N ASN A 197 -13.80 13.67 2.27
CA ASN A 197 -13.14 13.10 3.44
C ASN A 197 -11.68 12.73 3.19
N LEU A 198 -11.25 12.63 1.92
CA LEU A 198 -9.89 12.24 1.57
C LEU A 198 -8.93 13.41 1.82
N LYS A 199 -8.11 13.28 2.87
CA LYS A 199 -7.13 14.28 3.30
C LYS A 199 -5.72 13.93 2.85
N CYS A 200 -5.38 12.65 2.79
CA CYS A 200 -4.05 12.20 2.40
C CYS A 200 -4.14 11.26 1.19
N PHE A 201 -3.40 11.56 0.14
CA PHE A 201 -3.32 10.72 -1.06
C PHE A 201 -1.86 10.52 -1.44
N SER A 202 -1.47 9.26 -1.63
CA SER A 202 -0.15 8.90 -2.14
C SER A 202 -0.30 7.97 -3.32
N LEU A 203 0.39 8.29 -4.42
CA LEU A 203 0.38 7.48 -5.63
C LEU A 203 1.81 7.20 -6.07
N THR A 204 2.16 5.92 -6.15
CA THR A 204 3.45 5.44 -6.62
C THR A 204 3.27 4.58 -7.85
N CYS A 205 3.91 4.96 -8.96
CA CYS A 205 3.93 4.20 -10.20
C CYS A 205 5.36 4.13 -10.75
N TYR A 206 5.88 2.90 -10.86
CA TYR A 206 7.26 2.64 -11.32
C TYR A 206 7.38 2.51 -12.83
N PHE A 207 6.26 2.46 -13.54
CA PHE A 207 6.22 2.19 -14.96
C PHE A 207 5.88 3.46 -15.73
N LEU A 208 6.31 3.51 -16.99
CA LEU A 208 6.07 4.65 -17.88
C LEU A 208 4.57 4.88 -18.09
N PHE A 209 4.08 5.99 -17.54
CA PHE A 209 2.71 6.46 -17.64
C PHE A 209 2.56 7.44 -18.79
N ASP A 210 1.63 7.17 -19.71
CA ASP A 210 1.35 8.04 -20.84
C ASP A 210 0.02 8.81 -20.72
N ILE A 211 -0.60 8.74 -19.53
CA ILE A 211 -1.94 9.27 -19.23
C ILE A 211 -1.94 10.32 -18.11
N TYR A 212 -0.81 10.99 -17.86
CA TYR A 212 -0.71 11.96 -16.76
C TYR A 212 -1.75 13.09 -16.89
N ASP A 213 -1.76 13.79 -18.02
CA ASP A 213 -2.68 14.91 -18.25
C ASP A 213 -4.13 14.45 -18.33
N GLU A 214 -4.37 13.30 -18.98
CA GLU A 214 -5.71 12.78 -19.26
C GLU A 214 -6.40 12.19 -18.03
N HIS A 215 -5.64 11.62 -17.09
CA HIS A 215 -6.23 10.83 -16.00
C HIS A 215 -5.73 11.24 -14.61
N ILE A 216 -4.42 11.43 -14.41
CA ILE A 216 -3.88 11.78 -13.09
C ILE A 216 -4.28 13.21 -12.73
N LEU A 217 -4.08 14.19 -13.61
CA LEU A 217 -4.45 15.59 -13.33
C LEU A 217 -5.96 15.72 -13.06
N LEU A 218 -6.80 15.12 -13.90
CA LEU A 218 -8.25 15.14 -13.70
C LEU A 218 -8.67 14.50 -12.38
N LEU A 219 -8.00 13.43 -11.94
CA LEU A 219 -8.24 12.84 -10.63
C LEU A 219 -7.86 13.81 -9.51
N LEU A 220 -6.68 14.41 -9.60
CA LEU A 220 -6.15 15.35 -8.61
C LEU A 220 -7.03 16.59 -8.47
N HIS A 221 -7.53 17.17 -9.57
CA HIS A 221 -8.43 18.34 -9.55
C HIS A 221 -9.69 18.15 -8.71
N ARG A 222 -10.11 16.89 -8.48
CA ARG A 222 -11.30 16.56 -7.70
C ARG A 222 -11.01 16.36 -6.22
N MET A 223 -9.75 16.21 -5.86
CA MET A 223 -9.29 16.06 -4.47
C MET A 223 -9.09 17.44 -3.83
N THR A 224 -10.09 18.31 -3.94
CA THR A 224 -10.01 19.72 -3.48
C THR A 224 -9.84 19.88 -1.97
N TYR A 225 -10.13 18.81 -1.21
CA TYR A 225 -10.02 18.75 0.25
C TYR A 225 -8.70 18.15 0.74
N LEU A 226 -7.81 17.80 -0.19
CA LEU A 226 -6.56 17.15 0.12
C LEU A 226 -5.65 18.10 0.92
N GLU A 227 -5.11 17.55 2.00
CA GLU A 227 -4.20 18.20 2.92
C GLU A 227 -2.75 17.75 2.65
N LYS A 228 -2.57 16.48 2.25
CA LYS A 228 -1.27 15.88 1.93
C LYS A 228 -1.32 15.11 0.61
N LEU A 229 -0.39 15.41 -0.29
CA LEU A 229 -0.24 14.74 -1.58
C LEU A 229 1.19 14.22 -1.73
N THR A 230 1.32 12.95 -2.10
CA THR A 230 2.60 12.33 -2.41
C THR A 230 2.53 11.65 -3.78
N LEU A 231 3.39 12.04 -4.71
CA LEU A 231 3.43 11.47 -6.07
C LEU A 231 4.82 10.94 -6.40
N TYR A 232 4.92 9.66 -6.72
CA TYR A 232 6.13 9.04 -7.28
C TYR A 232 5.77 8.48 -8.65
N LEU A 233 6.06 9.23 -9.72
CA LEU A 233 5.59 8.91 -11.08
C LEU A 233 6.75 8.84 -12.07
N CYS A 234 6.66 7.89 -13.00
CA CYS A 234 7.49 7.84 -14.19
C CYS A 234 6.61 8.12 -15.41
N ILE A 235 6.79 9.27 -16.07
CA ILE A 235 5.88 9.77 -17.11
C ILE A 235 6.57 9.76 -18.46
N LYS A 236 5.89 9.28 -19.49
CA LYS A 236 6.38 9.36 -20.87
C LYS A 236 6.11 10.76 -21.40
N ILE A 237 7.16 11.50 -21.75
CA ILE A 237 6.99 12.81 -22.39
C ILE A 237 6.37 12.58 -23.76
N ARG A 238 5.17 13.13 -23.96
CA ARG A 238 4.59 13.28 -25.29
C ARG A 238 4.93 14.68 -25.81
N ASP A 239 4.41 15.72 -25.17
CA ASP A 239 4.51 17.09 -25.72
C ASP A 239 4.95 18.17 -24.72
N ARG A 240 4.86 17.91 -23.40
CA ARG A 240 5.20 18.90 -22.36
C ARG A 240 6.00 18.26 -21.23
N PHE A 241 7.07 18.94 -20.84
CA PHE A 241 7.81 18.60 -19.64
C PHE A 241 7.04 19.14 -18.43
N ILE A 242 6.92 18.35 -17.38
CA ILE A 242 6.29 18.78 -16.13
C ILE A 242 7.32 19.62 -15.38
N ASP A 243 7.24 20.93 -15.61
CA ASP A 243 8.03 21.92 -14.87
C ASP A 243 7.26 22.46 -13.67
N ARG A 244 7.90 23.37 -12.95
CA ARG A 244 7.32 24.06 -11.81
C ARG A 244 6.02 24.78 -12.17
N SER A 245 6.03 25.54 -13.26
CA SER A 245 4.88 26.35 -13.66
C SER A 245 3.67 25.48 -13.97
N HIS A 246 3.90 24.32 -14.58
CA HIS A 246 2.86 23.32 -14.78
C HIS A 246 2.29 22.81 -13.45
N LEU A 247 3.13 22.43 -12.48
CA LEU A 247 2.66 21.97 -11.16
C LEU A 247 1.89 23.06 -10.40
N GLU A 248 2.35 24.31 -10.42
CA GLU A 248 1.68 25.44 -9.78
C GLU A 248 0.29 25.70 -10.40
N ASN A 249 0.23 25.74 -11.73
CA ASN A 249 -1.01 26.07 -12.45
C ASN A 249 -2.03 24.92 -12.44
N GLU A 250 -1.56 23.66 -12.51
CA GLU A 250 -2.42 22.51 -12.68
C GLU A 250 -2.71 21.75 -11.38
N ILE A 251 -1.87 21.83 -10.34
CA ILE A 251 -2.12 21.11 -9.08
C ILE A 251 -2.44 22.09 -7.97
N LEU A 252 -1.54 23.04 -7.69
CA LEU A 252 -1.65 23.89 -6.50
C LEU A 252 -2.86 24.83 -6.58
N LEU A 253 -3.20 25.32 -7.77
CA LEU A 253 -4.38 26.16 -7.99
C LEU A 253 -5.70 25.47 -7.57
N TYR A 254 -5.78 24.15 -7.73
CA TYR A 254 -6.99 23.36 -7.48
C TYR A 254 -7.05 22.74 -6.08
N MET A 255 -5.98 22.86 -5.29
CA MET A 255 -5.86 22.23 -3.97
C MET A 255 -5.56 23.28 -2.87
N PRO A 256 -6.52 24.16 -2.54
CA PRO A 256 -6.29 25.27 -1.60
C PRO A 256 -6.02 24.82 -0.17
N ARG A 257 -6.26 23.55 0.17
CA ARG A 257 -6.02 22.95 1.50
C ARG A 257 -4.71 22.21 1.61
N LEU A 258 -3.96 22.09 0.51
CA LEU A 258 -2.72 21.33 0.47
C LEU A 258 -1.64 22.06 1.26
N HIS A 259 -1.21 21.46 2.36
CA HIS A 259 -0.11 21.97 3.19
C HIS A 259 1.12 21.05 3.18
N SER A 260 1.01 19.89 2.55
CA SER A 260 2.15 18.99 2.32
C SER A 260 2.08 18.42 0.91
N PHE A 261 3.12 18.67 0.11
CA PHE A 261 3.21 18.16 -1.26
C PHE A 261 4.59 17.57 -1.52
N THR A 262 4.66 16.25 -1.67
CA THR A 262 5.87 15.53 -2.04
C THR A 262 5.71 15.04 -3.47
N PHE A 263 6.66 15.34 -4.35
CA PHE A 263 6.64 14.84 -5.71
C PHE A 263 8.02 14.37 -6.17
N TYR A 264 8.02 13.23 -6.86
CA TYR A 264 9.15 12.65 -7.55
C TYR A 264 8.66 12.23 -8.92
N ILE A 265 8.94 13.06 -9.92
CA ILE A 265 8.54 12.81 -11.30
C ILE A 265 9.80 12.61 -12.13
N SER A 266 9.96 11.41 -12.66
CA SER A 266 10.89 11.16 -13.76
C SER A 266 10.13 11.22 -15.07
N THR A 267 10.71 11.87 -16.06
CA THR A 267 10.11 12.01 -17.38
C THR A 267 11.02 11.33 -18.40
N TYR A 268 10.46 10.45 -19.22
CA TYR A 268 11.21 9.73 -20.25
C TYR A 268 10.99 10.39 -21.61
N ASP A 269 12.06 10.93 -22.17
CA ASP A 269 12.11 11.49 -23.51
C ASP A 269 12.48 10.38 -24.48
N ARG A 270 11.49 9.91 -25.26
CA ARG A 270 11.72 8.85 -26.25
C ARG A 270 12.62 9.30 -27.40
N ALA A 271 12.63 10.58 -27.75
CA ALA A 271 13.42 11.07 -28.87
C ALA A 271 14.91 11.15 -28.50
N ALA A 272 15.20 11.47 -27.24
CA ALA A 272 16.55 11.53 -26.71
C ALA A 272 17.03 10.24 -26.03
N ASP A 273 16.13 9.27 -25.85
CA ASP A 273 16.31 8.06 -25.03
C ASP A 273 16.89 8.35 -23.62
N LEU A 274 16.41 9.43 -23.01
CA LEU A 274 16.95 9.95 -21.75
C LEU A 274 15.83 10.22 -20.74
N PHE A 275 16.12 9.89 -19.49
CA PHE A 275 15.30 10.33 -18.36
C PHE A 275 15.70 11.74 -17.94
N ARG A 276 14.71 12.64 -17.89
CA ARG A 276 14.84 13.97 -17.31
C ARG A 276 14.11 14.00 -15.98
N TYR A 277 14.76 14.57 -14.98
CA TYR A 277 14.19 14.74 -13.64
C TYR A 277 13.84 16.20 -13.43
N VAL A 278 12.80 16.47 -12.63
CA VAL A 278 12.52 17.84 -12.20
C VAL A 278 13.71 18.34 -11.38
N PRO A 279 14.34 19.47 -11.74
CA PRO A 279 15.50 19.98 -11.02
C PRO A 279 15.19 20.22 -9.54
N ARG A 280 16.10 19.83 -8.65
CA ARG A 280 15.94 20.00 -7.19
C ARG A 280 15.63 21.45 -6.77
N GLN A 281 16.12 22.42 -7.53
CA GLN A 281 15.90 23.85 -7.27
C GLN A 281 14.43 24.26 -7.46
N ASP A 282 13.72 23.58 -8.36
CA ASP A 282 12.29 23.81 -8.60
C ASP A 282 11.45 23.18 -7.49
N ILE A 283 11.89 22.05 -6.95
CA ILE A 283 11.28 21.38 -5.79
C ILE A 283 11.38 22.27 -4.54
N GLN A 284 12.58 22.76 -4.22
CA GLN A 284 12.84 23.56 -3.02
C GLN A 284 12.10 24.92 -3.00
N ARG A 285 11.72 25.47 -4.16
CA ARG A 285 10.96 26.73 -4.23
C ARG A 285 9.46 26.52 -3.99
N ILE A 286 8.92 25.36 -4.33
CA ILE A 286 7.54 24.99 -3.98
C ILE A 286 7.39 24.88 -2.44
N ASP A 287 8.41 24.32 -1.77
CA ASP A 287 8.48 24.24 -0.30
C ASP A 287 8.46 25.62 0.40
N THR A 288 8.83 26.72 -0.27
CA THR A 288 8.80 28.06 0.34
C THR A 288 7.41 28.69 0.37
N ASN A 289 6.49 28.24 -0.49
CA ASN A 289 5.10 28.72 -0.52
C ASN A 289 4.15 27.84 0.30
N ILE A 290 4.56 26.62 0.64
CA ILE A 290 3.80 25.64 1.41
C ILE A 290 4.52 25.45 2.76
N GLY A 291 3.99 26.00 3.85
CA GLY A 291 4.73 26.04 5.13
C GLY A 291 5.05 24.68 5.75
N HIS A 292 6.35 24.31 5.80
CA HIS A 292 7.02 23.17 6.48
C HIS A 292 6.67 21.76 5.91
N GLU A 293 7.52 20.73 5.78
CA GLU A 293 8.80 20.26 6.36
C GLU A 293 9.80 19.77 5.26
N GLN A 294 11.10 19.71 5.59
CA GLN A 294 12.19 19.26 4.72
C GLN A 294 12.04 17.80 4.24
N TYR A 295 12.27 17.55 2.94
CA TYR A 295 12.50 16.19 2.42
C TYR A 295 13.86 16.00 1.74
N MET A 296 14.51 14.90 2.13
CA MET A 296 15.76 14.37 1.58
C MET A 296 15.50 13.74 0.21
N ALA A 297 16.02 14.37 -0.84
CA ALA A 297 16.18 13.74 -2.15
C ALA A 297 17.35 12.74 -2.08
N ASN A 298 17.06 11.46 -1.85
CA ASN A 298 18.02 10.40 -2.15
C ASN A 298 18.06 10.19 -3.67
N MET A 299 19.06 10.79 -4.32
CA MET A 299 19.42 10.48 -5.69
C MET A 299 19.94 9.06 -5.76
N ILE A 300 19.31 8.19 -6.56
CA ILE A 300 20.05 7.12 -7.22
C ILE A 300 20.31 7.59 -8.65
N ASN A 301 21.57 7.98 -8.89
CA ASN A 301 22.08 8.18 -10.23
C ASN A 301 22.10 6.82 -10.93
N TYR A 302 21.19 6.59 -11.88
CA TYR A 302 21.38 5.57 -12.90
C TYR A 302 21.94 6.25 -14.15
N ILE A 303 23.27 6.20 -14.26
CA ILE A 303 23.97 6.35 -15.54
C ILE A 303 23.81 5.02 -16.26
N SER A 304 23.24 5.06 -17.45
CA SER A 304 23.25 3.95 -18.40
C SER A 304 24.70 3.54 -18.68
N ILE A 305 25.12 2.40 -18.14
CA ILE A 305 26.27 1.65 -18.65
C ILE A 305 25.66 0.43 -19.32
N ASP A 306 25.26 0.59 -20.58
CA ASP A 306 25.00 -0.48 -21.52
C ASP A 306 25.05 0.15 -22.92
N GLU A 307 26.26 0.56 -23.34
CA GLU A 307 26.65 0.74 -24.75
C GLU A 307 28.16 1.07 -24.80
N ALA A 308 28.99 0.10 -24.42
CA ALA A 308 30.43 0.13 -24.69
C ALA A 308 31.00 -1.27 -24.92
N GLU A 309 30.23 -2.21 -25.48
CA GLU A 309 30.77 -3.47 -26.01
C GLU A 309 30.06 -3.88 -27.32
N SER A 310 30.01 -2.98 -28.31
CA SER A 310 29.80 -3.40 -29.70
C SER A 310 30.35 -2.40 -30.71
N SER A 311 31.64 -2.08 -30.62
CA SER A 311 32.38 -1.54 -31.77
C SER A 311 33.89 -1.66 -31.56
N THR A 312 34.43 -2.82 -31.89
CA THR A 312 35.75 -2.90 -32.53
C THR A 312 35.64 -3.79 -33.77
N PRO A 313 36.23 -3.38 -34.89
CA PRO A 313 36.08 -4.01 -36.20
C PRO A 313 36.70 -5.41 -36.31
#